data_AF-A0A7S2JL60-F1
#
_entry.id   AF-A0A7S2JL60-F1
#
_cell.length_a   1.000
_cell.length_b   1.000
_cell.length_c   1.000
_cell.angle_alpha   90.00
_cell.angle_beta   90.00
_cell.angle_gamma   90.00
#
_symmetry.space_group_name_H-M   'P 1'
#
loop_
_entity.id
_entity.type
_entity.pdbx_description
1 polymer ?
#
loop_
_entity_poly.entity_id
_entity_poly.type
_entity_poly.pdbx_seq_one_letter_code
_entity_poly.pdbx_strand_id
1 'polypeptide(L)'
;SELGVQAPVGFWDPAGLAKDGDAIAFRRRRATEIKHGRVSMLACLGYIVPEYAKFPGYCSPSTGLAFSDIPNGLSALSKVPGAGLTQMILFCGLVEKGLFPADDARAPGDFENGGVLGVPNG
;
A
#
# COMPACT_ATOMS: atom_id res chain seq x y z
N SER A 1 -26.68 3.46 5.34
CA SER A 1 -26.00 3.03 4.10
C SER A 1 -24.52 3.09 4.37
N GLU A 2 -23.81 1.99 4.17
CA GLU A 2 -22.36 1.93 4.40
C GLU A 2 -21.57 2.38 3.17
N LEU A 3 -20.41 3.00 3.38
CA LEU A 3 -19.51 3.41 2.31
C LEU A 3 -19.08 2.17 1.49
N GLY A 4 -19.00 2.26 0.16
CA GLY A 4 -18.57 1.13 -0.69
C GLY A 4 -19.67 0.17 -1.16
N VAL A 5 -20.92 0.35 -0.70
CA VAL A 5 -22.09 -0.27 -1.33
C VAL A 5 -22.46 0.54 -2.58
N GLN A 6 -22.14 0.00 -3.77
CA GLN A 6 -22.29 0.72 -5.04
C GLN A 6 -22.94 -0.18 -6.10
N ALA A 7 -23.66 0.40 -7.04
CA ALA A 7 -24.15 -0.33 -8.22
C ALA A 7 -22.95 -0.77 -9.09
N PRO A 8 -23.01 -1.92 -9.79
CA PRO A 8 -24.18 -2.76 -10.07
C PRO A 8 -24.47 -3.86 -9.04
N VAL A 9 -23.56 -4.14 -8.11
CA VAL A 9 -23.66 -5.32 -7.21
C VAL A 9 -24.25 -5.02 -5.84
N GLY A 10 -24.41 -3.76 -5.45
CA GLY A 10 -24.97 -3.39 -4.16
C GLY A 10 -24.16 -3.96 -3.00
N PHE A 11 -24.82 -4.60 -2.03
CA PHE A 11 -24.15 -5.25 -0.90
C PHE A 11 -23.68 -6.66 -1.31
N TRP A 12 -22.39 -6.79 -1.59
CA TRP A 12 -21.78 -8.02 -2.10
C TRP A 12 -21.00 -8.76 -1.00
N ASP A 13 -21.64 -9.74 -0.36
CA ASP A 13 -21.01 -10.63 0.62
C ASP A 13 -21.38 -12.12 0.37
N PRO A 14 -20.81 -12.76 -0.66
CA PRO A 14 -21.07 -14.17 -0.96
C PRO A 14 -20.45 -15.13 0.08
N ALA A 15 -19.38 -14.69 0.76
CA ALA A 15 -18.65 -15.50 1.75
C ALA A 15 -19.24 -15.35 3.18
N GLY A 16 -20.21 -14.48 3.38
CA GLY A 16 -20.89 -14.28 4.66
C GLY A 16 -20.01 -13.66 5.75
N LEU A 17 -18.93 -12.96 5.36
CA LEU A 17 -17.96 -12.42 6.31
C LEU A 17 -18.56 -11.31 7.19
N ALA A 18 -19.65 -10.68 6.77
CA ALA A 18 -20.36 -9.66 7.55
C ALA A 18 -21.54 -10.20 8.37
N LYS A 19 -21.85 -11.51 8.30
CA LYS A 19 -23.04 -12.10 8.95
C LYS A 19 -22.94 -12.22 10.47
N ASP A 20 -21.72 -12.29 11.00
CA ASP A 20 -21.46 -12.52 12.44
C ASP A 20 -21.78 -11.29 13.31
N GLY A 21 -22.10 -10.13 12.70
CA GLY A 21 -22.55 -8.94 13.42
C GLY A 21 -21.48 -8.23 14.26
N ASP A 22 -20.24 -8.72 14.26
CA ASP A 22 -19.14 -8.09 15.00
C ASP A 22 -18.67 -6.80 14.28
N ALA A 23 -19.06 -5.67 14.84
CA ALA A 23 -18.68 -4.34 14.38
C ALA A 23 -17.15 -4.11 14.40
N ILE A 24 -16.43 -4.76 15.32
CA ILE A 24 -14.97 -4.62 15.46
C ILE A 24 -14.29 -5.36 14.29
N ALA A 25 -14.67 -6.62 14.04
CA ALA A 25 -14.17 -7.36 12.89
C ALA A 25 -14.51 -6.68 11.56
N PHE A 26 -15.71 -6.10 11.43
CA PHE A 26 -16.09 -5.36 10.22
C PHE A 26 -15.24 -4.10 10.02
N ARG A 27 -15.01 -3.31 11.08
CA ARG A 27 -14.15 -2.11 11.02
C ARG A 27 -12.71 -2.45 10.64
N ARG A 28 -12.15 -3.53 11.20
CA ARG A 28 -10.81 -4.03 10.85
C ARG A 28 -10.72 -4.50 9.40
N ARG A 29 -11.76 -5.17 8.88
CA ARG A 29 -11.81 -5.58 7.47
C ARG A 29 -11.84 -4.37 6.54
N ARG A 30 -12.58 -3.32 6.89
CA ARG A 30 -12.59 -2.06 6.14
C ARG A 30 -11.22 -1.37 6.13
N ALA A 31 -10.56 -1.27 7.29
CA ALA A 31 -9.23 -0.68 7.37
C ALA A 31 -8.22 -1.45 6.50
N THR A 32 -8.30 -2.79 6.55
CA THR A 32 -7.49 -3.68 5.70
C THR A 32 -7.78 -3.46 4.21
N GLU A 33 -9.05 -3.35 3.81
CA GLU A 33 -9.46 -3.09 2.43
C GLU A 33 -8.87 -1.79 1.90
N ILE A 34 -8.97 -0.70 2.67
CA ILE A 34 -8.42 0.61 2.30
C ILE A 34 -6.89 0.56 2.19
N LYS A 35 -6.21 -0.12 3.14
CA LYS A 35 -4.76 -0.29 3.10
C LYS A 35 -4.31 -1.03 1.84
N HIS A 36 -4.97 -2.14 1.50
CA HIS A 36 -4.69 -2.88 0.27
C HIS A 36 -4.97 -2.03 -0.97
N GLY A 37 -6.10 -1.32 -1.01
CA GLY A 37 -6.43 -0.43 -2.13
C GLY A 37 -5.36 0.64 -2.38
N ARG A 38 -4.89 1.33 -1.32
CA ARG A 38 -3.83 2.35 -1.42
C ARG A 38 -2.51 1.74 -1.94
N VAL A 39 -2.13 0.57 -1.44
CA VAL A 39 -0.93 -0.15 -1.90
C VAL A 39 -1.07 -0.57 -3.36
N SER A 40 -2.24 -1.08 -3.78
CA SER A 40 -2.50 -1.46 -5.16
C SER A 40 -2.46 -0.27 -6.12
N MET A 41 -2.98 0.90 -5.74
CA MET A 41 -2.90 2.10 -6.57
C MET A 41 -1.45 2.52 -6.83
N LEU A 42 -0.61 2.52 -5.77
CA LEU A 42 0.82 2.81 -5.89
C LEU A 42 1.56 1.73 -6.70
N ALA A 43 1.21 0.46 -6.52
CA ALA A 43 1.79 -0.65 -7.28
C ALA A 43 1.45 -0.57 -8.77
N CYS A 44 0.21 -0.24 -9.14
CA CYS A 44 -0.18 -0.05 -10.54
C CYS A 44 0.62 1.08 -11.20
N LEU A 45 0.74 2.24 -10.53
CA LEU A 45 1.56 3.34 -11.02
C LEU A 45 3.04 2.95 -11.12
N GLY A 46 3.57 2.30 -10.08
CA GLY A 46 4.95 1.81 -10.04
C GLY A 46 5.26 0.71 -11.06
N TYR A 47 4.26 0.03 -11.60
CA TYR A 47 4.44 -0.93 -12.69
C TYR A 47 4.42 -0.26 -14.06
N ILE A 48 3.54 0.73 -14.26
CA ILE A 48 3.36 1.41 -15.55
C ILE A 48 4.49 2.42 -15.82
N VAL A 49 4.85 3.24 -14.83
CA VAL A 49 5.79 4.36 -15.02
C VAL A 49 7.19 3.91 -15.49
N PRO A 50 7.79 2.85 -14.92
CA PRO A 50 9.11 2.36 -15.35
C PRO A 50 9.16 1.75 -16.76
N GLU A 51 8.02 1.49 -17.39
CA GLU A 51 7.93 1.11 -18.81
C GLU A 51 8.22 2.31 -19.72
N TYR A 52 7.82 3.51 -19.31
CA TYR A 52 7.94 4.72 -20.13
C TYR A 52 9.17 5.56 -19.77
N ALA A 53 9.55 5.61 -18.50
CA ALA A 53 10.68 6.42 -18.04
C ALA A 53 11.41 5.76 -16.87
N LYS A 54 12.73 5.65 -16.99
CA LYS A 54 13.61 5.18 -15.92
C LYS A 54 14.47 6.34 -15.42
N PHE A 55 14.73 6.38 -14.12
CA PHE A 55 15.56 7.44 -13.55
C PHE A 55 16.99 7.35 -14.08
N PRO A 56 17.62 8.47 -14.47
CA PRO A 56 19.02 8.47 -14.86
C PRO A 56 19.91 8.24 -13.64
N GLY A 57 20.83 7.27 -13.72
CA GLY A 57 21.84 7.01 -12.69
C GLY A 57 21.96 5.55 -12.26
N TYR A 58 22.70 5.35 -11.17
CA TYR A 58 22.98 4.03 -10.59
C TYR A 58 22.08 3.76 -9.39
N CYS A 59 21.43 2.60 -9.40
CA CYS A 59 20.68 2.07 -8.26
C CYS A 59 21.61 1.65 -7.12
N SER A 60 22.83 1.21 -7.45
CA SER A 60 23.88 0.93 -6.47
C SER A 60 25.25 1.25 -7.07
N PRO A 61 25.92 2.34 -6.64
CA PRO A 61 27.25 2.71 -7.12
C PRO A 61 28.32 1.63 -6.86
N SER A 62 28.13 0.82 -5.81
CA SER A 62 29.05 -0.26 -5.43
C SER A 62 28.93 -1.53 -6.28
N THR A 63 27.83 -1.70 -7.02
CA THR A 63 27.63 -2.84 -7.94
C THR A 63 27.51 -2.42 -9.42
N GLY A 64 27.63 -1.12 -9.71
CA GLY A 64 27.56 -0.58 -11.08
C GLY A 64 26.20 -0.74 -11.74
N LEU A 65 25.14 -1.02 -10.97
CA LEU A 65 23.83 -1.37 -11.51
C LEU A 65 23.02 -0.11 -11.82
N ALA A 66 22.82 0.18 -13.11
CA ALA A 66 22.04 1.32 -13.56
C ALA A 66 20.53 1.03 -13.48
N PHE A 67 19.72 2.05 -13.24
CA PHE A 67 18.25 1.89 -13.26
C PHE A 67 17.74 1.45 -14.64
N SER A 68 18.49 1.73 -15.73
CA SER A 68 18.19 1.25 -17.08
C SER A 68 18.15 -0.28 -17.19
N ASP A 69 18.99 -0.96 -16.42
CA ASP A 69 19.27 -2.40 -16.56
C ASP A 69 18.32 -3.27 -15.73
N ILE A 70 17.44 -2.63 -14.95
CA ILE A 70 16.40 -3.30 -14.19
C ILE A 70 15.20 -3.56 -15.13
N PRO A 71 14.85 -4.83 -15.40
CA PRO A 71 13.67 -5.18 -16.17
C PRO A 71 12.40 -4.91 -15.35
N ASN A 72 11.29 -4.62 -16.02
CA ASN A 72 10.03 -4.33 -15.34
C ASN A 72 9.36 -5.59 -14.78
N GLY A 73 8.50 -5.39 -13.77
CA GLY A 73 7.74 -6.45 -13.13
C GLY A 73 8.55 -7.34 -12.19
N LEU A 74 8.16 -8.61 -12.09
CA LEU A 74 8.65 -9.52 -11.05
C LEU A 74 10.15 -9.83 -11.19
N SER A 75 10.70 -9.68 -12.40
CA SER A 75 12.14 -9.85 -12.66
C SER A 75 13.00 -8.70 -12.11
N ALA A 76 12.41 -7.57 -11.72
CA ALA A 76 13.12 -6.51 -11.01
C ALA A 76 13.60 -6.99 -9.63
N LEU A 77 12.80 -7.84 -8.97
CA LEU A 77 13.05 -8.27 -7.59
C LEU A 77 14.34 -9.09 -7.46
N SER A 78 14.73 -9.83 -8.50
CA SER A 78 15.97 -10.61 -8.51
C SER A 78 17.21 -9.81 -8.92
N LYS A 79 17.02 -8.58 -9.44
CA LYS A 79 18.10 -7.70 -9.90
C LYS A 79 18.47 -6.64 -8.86
N VAL A 80 17.56 -6.30 -7.97
CA VAL A 80 17.85 -5.38 -6.86
C VAL A 80 18.73 -6.08 -5.82
N PRO A 81 19.85 -5.48 -5.38
CA PRO A 81 20.70 -6.05 -4.33
C PRO A 81 19.90 -6.32 -3.04
N GLY A 82 20.16 -7.45 -2.38
CA GLY A 82 19.44 -7.84 -1.16
C GLY A 82 19.49 -6.80 -0.03
N ALA A 83 20.59 -6.03 0.08
CA ALA A 83 20.68 -4.91 1.01
C ALA A 83 19.65 -3.80 0.71
N GLY A 84 19.37 -3.52 -0.56
CA GLY A 84 18.36 -2.56 -0.98
C GLY A 84 16.93 -3.04 -0.68
N LEU A 85 16.66 -4.33 -0.87
CA LEU A 85 15.38 -4.94 -0.48
C LEU A 85 15.15 -4.84 1.04
N THR A 86 16.17 -5.15 1.84
CA THR A 86 16.09 -5.02 3.29
C THR A 86 15.84 -3.56 3.73
N GLN A 87 16.49 -2.59 3.08
CA GLN A 87 16.25 -1.16 3.35
C GLN A 87 14.81 -0.75 3.02
N MET A 88 14.27 -1.20 1.88
CA MET A 88 12.88 -0.91 1.49
C MET A 88 11.88 -1.52 2.46
N ILE A 89 12.08 -2.78 2.88
CA ILE A 89 11.20 -3.45 3.87
C ILE A 89 11.28 -2.75 5.23
N LEU A 90 12.48 -2.40 5.68
CA LEU A 90 12.68 -1.70 6.94
C LEU A 90 12.03 -0.31 6.92
N PHE A 91 12.18 0.43 5.81
CA PHE A 91 11.51 1.71 5.62
C PHE A 91 9.99 1.56 5.66
N CYS A 92 9.42 0.58 4.93
CA CYS A 92 7.99 0.30 4.96
C CYS A 92 7.50 -0.02 6.39
N GLY A 93 8.27 -0.82 7.14
CA GLY A 93 7.97 -1.15 8.53
C GLY A 93 8.03 0.04 9.48
N LEU A 94 8.98 0.97 9.29
CA LEU A 94 9.07 2.21 10.05
C LEU A 94 7.90 3.15 9.74
N VAL A 95 7.53 3.28 8.47
CA VAL A 95 6.38 4.10 8.05
C VAL A 95 5.08 3.54 8.64
N GLU A 96 4.89 2.22 8.60
CA GLU A 96 3.71 1.59 9.17
C GLU A 96 3.62 1.75 10.70
N LYS A 97 4.73 1.56 11.42
CA LYS A 97 4.73 1.64 12.89
C LYS A 97 4.80 3.06 13.44
N GLY A 98 5.44 3.99 12.72
CA GLY A 98 5.68 5.35 13.18
C GLY A 98 4.67 6.36 12.65
N LEU A 99 4.39 6.32 11.34
CA LEU A 99 3.58 7.35 10.68
C LEU A 99 2.11 6.96 10.56
N PHE A 100 1.81 5.68 10.37
CA PHE A 100 0.44 5.17 10.22
C PHE A 100 0.05 4.12 11.27
N PRO A 101 0.24 4.39 12.58
CA PRO A 101 -0.24 3.48 13.61
C PRO A 101 -1.76 3.35 13.53
N ALA A 102 -2.26 2.11 13.60
CA ALA A 102 -3.69 1.85 13.63
C ALA A 102 -4.27 2.34 14.96
N ASP A 103 -5.26 3.22 14.89
CA ASP A 103 -6.02 3.72 16.04
C ASP A 103 -7.47 3.24 15.92
N ASP A 104 -7.91 2.41 16.86
CA ASP A 104 -9.26 1.86 16.86
C ASP A 104 -10.33 2.93 17.17
N ALA A 105 -9.96 4.08 17.75
CA ALA A 105 -10.87 5.19 18.03
C ALA A 105 -11.23 6.01 16.77
N ARG A 106 -10.40 5.99 15.72
CA ARG A 106 -10.56 6.82 14.51
C ARG A 106 -11.14 6.06 13.32
N ALA A 107 -11.85 6.77 12.44
CA ALA A 107 -12.49 6.16 11.27
C ALA A 107 -11.47 5.37 10.43
N PRO A 108 -11.86 4.24 9.82
CA PRO A 108 -10.92 3.43 9.03
C PRO A 108 -10.22 4.24 7.94
N GLY A 109 -8.88 4.35 8.04
CA GLY A 109 -8.04 5.09 7.09
C GLY A 109 -7.68 6.52 7.50
N ASP A 110 -8.15 6.97 8.67
CA ASP A 110 -7.74 8.20 9.35
C ASP A 110 -6.66 7.91 10.40
N PHE A 111 -5.47 8.46 10.19
CA PHE A 111 -4.30 8.23 11.06
C PHE A 111 -3.95 9.49 11.84
N GLU A 112 -3.60 9.38 13.11
CA GLU A 112 -3.26 10.54 13.95
C GLU A 112 -2.16 11.44 13.37
N ASN A 113 -1.09 10.83 12.86
CA ASN A 113 0.05 11.55 12.31
C ASN A 113 -0.07 11.81 10.80
N GLY A 114 -1.16 11.37 10.15
CA GLY A 114 -1.34 11.45 8.70
C GLY A 114 -2.72 11.93 8.25
N GLY A 115 -3.68 12.18 9.14
CA GLY A 115 -5.07 12.50 8.84
C GLY A 115 -5.78 11.51 7.89
N VAL A 116 -6.98 11.89 7.44
CA VAL A 116 -7.83 11.06 6.57
C VAL A 116 -7.28 10.91 5.13
N LEU A 117 -6.46 11.86 4.67
CA LEU A 117 -5.90 11.93 3.31
C LEU A 117 -4.36 11.97 3.23
N GLY A 118 -3.62 11.87 4.32
CA GLY A 118 -2.17 12.11 4.34
C GLY A 118 -1.77 13.53 4.79
N VAL A 119 -2.72 14.33 5.29
CA VAL A 119 -2.51 15.68 5.84
C VAL A 119 -2.74 15.64 7.36
N PRO A 120 -1.72 15.92 8.19
CA PRO A 120 -1.92 16.05 9.64
C PRO A 120 -2.93 17.16 9.94
N ASN A 121 -3.98 16.85 10.72
CA ASN A 121 -5.06 17.77 11.11
C ASN A 121 -6.05 18.21 10.02
N GLY A 122 -6.28 17.38 8.98
CA GLY A 122 -7.34 17.60 7.97
C GLY A 122 -8.73 17.18 8.42
#